data_AF-A0A1H8Z4W8-F1
#
_entry.id   AF-A0A1H8Z4W8-F1
#
_cell.length_a   1.000
_cell.length_b   1.000
_cell.length_c   1.000
_cell.angle_alpha   90.00
_cell.angle_beta   90.00
_cell.angle_gamma   90.00
#
_symmetry.space_group_name_H-M   'P 1'
#
loop_
_entity.id
_entity.type
_entity.pdbx_description
1 polymer ?
#
loop_
_entity_poly.entity_id
_entity_poly.type
_entity_poly.pdbx_seq_one_letter_code
_entity_poly.pdbx_strand_id
1 'polypeptide(L)'
;MKYSFLIFLFYFSFGFSQTKIPNISSVTYFKLFDSYDDGPCNPFEDKLGMIVEKNIKNCDDFVFKLIEFKEKSLKWKKKETCCVPGRIGCGEIENKIVYQINGFKDSIYFNVYEDNSAEIFNLKEYFVFTDKENQILKTITSQKDIIDFYNFPHRKVYSDCSNTKNDSINNFDVKILGNIIQNKTFDELSKVFNGFEFITIVKDKYNFFKPEYKAEFLGDYFYTIGFDSDEKASLLEVKEKYVGNEEEQIYSDEFSIQGIKIGDNESILIEKYPNSTKYLYENKKYFINDDKSYSVFVNFNSTITSNNPDSIRKIEFIIENEIIKEITIIF
;
A
#
# COMPACT_ATOMS: atom_id res chain seq x y z
N MET A 1 47.44 44.37 34.99
CA MET A 1 45.98 44.17 35.18
C MET A 1 45.08 44.63 34.02
N LYS A 2 45.56 45.33 32.98
CA LYS A 2 44.70 45.77 31.85
C LYS A 2 44.32 44.65 30.85
N TYR A 3 45.09 43.56 30.76
CA TYR A 3 44.84 42.49 29.79
C TYR A 3 43.93 41.36 30.30
N SER A 4 43.72 41.24 31.62
CA SER A 4 42.84 40.19 32.19
C SER A 4 41.36 40.42 31.90
N PHE A 5 40.92 41.68 31.80
CA PHE A 5 39.53 42.01 31.49
C PHE A 5 39.17 41.67 30.03
N LEU A 6 40.13 41.81 29.11
CA LEU A 6 39.97 41.51 27.69
C LEU A 6 39.92 40.00 27.42
N ILE A 7 40.70 39.21 28.16
CA ILE A 7 40.64 37.74 28.11
C ILE A 7 39.28 37.25 28.65
N PHE A 8 38.75 37.86 29.71
CA PHE A 8 37.45 37.50 30.27
C PHE A 8 36.28 37.80 29.31
N LEU A 9 36.33 38.93 28.59
CA LEU A 9 35.39 39.28 27.53
C LEU A 9 35.46 38.31 26.33
N PHE A 10 36.66 37.85 25.96
CA PHE A 10 36.82 36.84 24.92
C PHE A 10 36.19 35.50 25.34
N TYR A 11 36.39 35.03 26.58
CA TYR A 11 35.75 33.80 27.08
C TYR A 11 34.23 33.90 27.16
N PHE A 12 33.67 35.06 27.53
CA PHE A 12 32.22 35.29 27.50
C PHE A 12 31.63 35.28 26.08
N SER A 13 32.42 35.75 25.09
CA SER A 13 32.01 35.76 23.68
C SER A 13 32.02 34.36 23.06
N PHE A 14 32.96 33.51 23.48
CA PHE A 14 33.03 32.11 23.03
C PHE A 14 32.03 31.18 23.76
N GLY A 15 31.57 31.54 24.96
CA GLY A 15 30.56 30.77 25.71
C GLY A 15 29.15 30.81 25.11
N PHE A 16 28.81 31.84 24.33
CA PHE A 16 27.49 32.00 23.71
C PHE A 16 27.39 31.50 22.26
N SER A 17 28.50 31.03 21.68
CA SER A 17 28.56 30.61 20.28
C SER A 17 28.77 29.12 20.07
N GLN A 18 28.41 28.28 21.06
CA GLN A 18 28.01 26.91 20.74
C GLN A 18 26.71 27.00 19.96
N THR A 19 26.82 27.15 18.64
CA THR A 19 25.76 26.82 17.70
C THR A 19 25.30 25.41 18.08
N LYS A 20 24.14 25.31 18.74
CA LYS A 20 23.48 24.02 18.96
C LYS A 20 23.39 23.40 17.58
N ILE A 21 24.15 22.34 17.35
CA ILE A 21 24.01 21.54 16.14
C ILE A 21 22.52 21.15 16.14
N PRO A 22 21.74 21.59 15.14
CA PRO A 22 20.32 21.29 15.12
C PRO A 22 20.15 19.78 15.16
N ASN A 23 19.25 19.29 16.01
CA ASN A 23 19.07 17.85 16.12
C ASN A 23 18.63 17.31 14.76
N ILE A 24 19.18 16.17 14.38
CA ILE A 24 18.68 15.43 13.23
C ILE A 24 17.55 14.56 13.77
N SER A 25 16.33 15.04 13.61
CA SER A 25 15.12 14.33 14.03
C SER A 25 14.22 13.98 12.85
N SER A 26 13.54 12.85 12.98
CA SER A 26 12.51 12.44 12.03
C SER A 26 11.50 11.52 12.68
N VAL A 27 10.28 11.55 12.16
CA VAL A 27 9.20 10.62 12.50
C VAL A 27 8.68 10.01 11.21
N THR A 28 8.58 8.69 11.18
CA THR A 28 7.80 7.96 10.18
C THR A 28 6.58 7.37 10.88
N TYR A 29 5.39 7.84 10.50
CA TYR A 29 4.13 7.25 10.90
C TYR A 29 3.75 6.18 9.87
N PHE A 30 3.47 4.96 10.33
CA PHE A 30 2.96 3.86 9.54
C PHE A 30 1.52 3.52 9.95
N LYS A 31 0.66 3.27 8.98
CA LYS A 31 -0.71 2.81 9.20
C LYS A 31 -0.96 1.56 8.35
N LEU A 32 -1.54 0.54 8.98
CA LEU A 32 -2.05 -0.64 8.30
C LEU A 32 -3.24 -0.22 7.44
N PHE A 33 -3.16 -0.51 6.16
CA PHE A 33 -4.17 -0.18 5.16
C PHE A 33 -5.08 -1.38 4.88
N ASP A 34 -4.47 -2.54 4.63
CA ASP A 34 -5.15 -3.80 4.34
C ASP A 34 -4.33 -4.96 4.91
N SER A 35 -5.02 -5.99 5.38
CA SER A 35 -4.45 -7.21 5.94
C SER A 35 -5.46 -8.33 5.80
N TYR A 36 -4.97 -9.56 5.80
CA TYR A 36 -5.84 -10.74 5.77
C TYR A 36 -6.65 -10.81 7.08
N ASP A 37 -7.92 -11.22 7.02
CA ASP A 37 -8.77 -11.37 8.22
C ASP A 37 -8.14 -12.26 9.31
N ASP A 38 -7.32 -13.23 8.88
CA ASP A 38 -6.49 -14.09 9.74
C ASP A 38 -4.99 -13.71 9.62
N GLY A 39 -4.67 -12.42 9.62
CA GLY A 39 -3.30 -11.92 9.52
C GLY A 39 -2.47 -12.12 10.80
N PRO A 40 -1.13 -11.96 10.72
CA PRO A 40 -0.31 -11.86 11.92
C PRO A 40 -0.71 -10.62 12.72
N CYS A 41 -0.55 -10.69 14.04
CA CYS A 41 -0.89 -9.56 14.89
C CYS A 41 -0.04 -8.29 14.59
N ASN A 42 1.23 -8.46 14.20
CA ASN A 42 2.12 -7.35 13.85
C ASN A 42 2.51 -7.39 12.35
N PRO A 43 1.69 -6.82 11.46
CA PRO A 43 1.95 -6.83 10.02
C PRO A 43 3.22 -6.06 9.62
N PHE A 44 3.70 -5.16 10.48
CA PHE A 44 4.91 -4.36 10.24
C PHE A 44 6.23 -5.16 10.34
N GLU A 45 6.22 -6.35 10.93
CA GLU A 45 7.39 -7.24 10.98
C GLU A 45 7.36 -8.29 9.86
N ASP A 46 6.17 -8.81 9.56
CA ASP A 46 6.00 -9.89 8.59
C ASP A 46 5.79 -9.41 7.15
N LYS A 47 5.62 -8.09 6.92
CA LYS A 47 5.25 -7.49 5.62
C LYS A 47 3.99 -8.10 5.01
N LEU A 48 3.12 -8.65 5.85
CA LEU A 48 1.85 -9.25 5.47
C LEU A 48 0.76 -8.19 5.64
N GLY A 49 0.62 -7.37 4.61
CA GLY A 49 -0.36 -6.29 4.58
C GLY A 49 0.16 -5.09 3.80
N MET A 50 -0.76 -4.29 3.32
CA MET A 50 -0.43 -3.00 2.73
C MET A 50 -0.26 -1.98 3.86
N ILE A 51 0.86 -1.28 3.85
CA ILE A 51 1.21 -0.29 4.88
C ILE A 51 1.48 1.03 4.16
N VAL A 52 0.79 2.07 4.59
CA VAL A 52 1.08 3.44 4.16
C VAL A 52 1.98 4.11 5.17
N GLU A 53 2.89 4.96 4.69
CA GLU A 53 3.80 5.70 5.55
C GLU A 53 3.82 7.21 5.28
N LYS A 54 4.11 7.97 6.33
CA LYS A 54 4.33 9.41 6.29
C LYS A 54 5.58 9.77 7.05
N ASN A 55 6.61 10.22 6.34
CA ASN A 55 7.84 10.74 6.93
C ASN A 55 7.80 12.26 7.12
N ILE A 56 8.28 12.72 8.27
CA ILE A 56 8.47 14.13 8.63
C ILE A 56 9.87 14.26 9.21
N LYS A 57 10.59 15.32 8.81
CA LYS A 57 11.95 15.63 9.28
C LYS A 57 11.95 16.94 10.08
N ASN A 58 12.98 17.15 10.90
CA ASN A 58 13.18 18.35 11.71
C ASN A 58 12.00 18.62 12.66
N CYS A 59 11.57 17.61 13.40
CA CYS A 59 10.38 17.61 14.26
C CYS A 59 10.71 17.31 15.73
N ASP A 60 11.75 17.96 16.27
CA ASP A 60 12.29 17.74 17.62
C ASP A 60 11.23 17.73 18.71
N ASP A 61 10.40 18.77 18.78
CA ASP A 61 9.35 18.91 19.80
C ASP A 61 8.37 17.74 19.77
N PHE A 62 8.05 17.24 18.58
CA PHE A 62 7.16 16.12 18.41
C PHE A 62 7.84 14.81 18.85
N VAL A 63 9.12 14.61 18.52
CA VAL A 63 9.89 13.45 19.00
C VAL A 63 10.00 13.45 20.53
N PHE A 64 10.28 14.60 21.15
CA PHE A 64 10.35 14.69 22.61
C PHE A 64 9.01 14.37 23.28
N LYS A 65 7.88 14.82 22.72
CA LYS A 65 6.54 14.43 23.21
C LYS A 65 6.31 12.92 23.11
N LEU A 66 6.76 12.27 22.03
CA LEU A 66 6.63 10.82 21.87
C LEU A 66 7.47 10.05 22.88
N ILE A 67 8.69 10.52 23.16
CA ILE A 67 9.57 9.95 24.20
C ILE A 67 8.89 10.07 25.57
N GLU A 68 8.46 11.27 25.94
CA GLU A 68 7.77 11.52 27.22
C GLU A 68 6.50 10.67 27.36
N PHE A 69 5.72 10.57 26.28
CA PHE A 69 4.53 9.71 26.21
C PHE A 69 4.88 8.25 26.51
N LYS A 70 5.90 7.70 25.85
CA LYS A 70 6.31 6.30 26.02
C LYS A 70 6.81 6.02 27.43
N GLU A 71 7.58 6.93 28.02
CA GLU A 71 8.03 6.80 29.41
C GLU A 71 6.87 6.81 30.41
N LYS A 72 5.83 7.63 30.15
CA LYS A 72 4.60 7.65 30.96
C LYS A 72 3.79 6.38 30.78
N SER A 73 3.66 5.86 29.55
CA SER A 73 2.81 4.70 29.26
C SER A 73 3.27 3.43 29.98
N LEU A 74 4.58 3.28 30.22
CA LEU A 74 5.15 2.15 30.98
C LEU A 74 4.66 2.08 32.44
N LYS A 75 4.09 3.16 32.98
CA LYS A 75 3.53 3.23 34.34
C LYS A 75 2.03 2.92 34.37
N TRP A 76 1.39 2.77 33.22
CA TRP A 76 -0.04 2.50 33.14
C TRP A 76 -0.37 1.05 33.47
N LYS A 77 -1.68 0.76 33.57
CA LYS A 77 -2.17 -0.60 33.80
C LYS A 77 -1.73 -1.49 32.63
N LYS A 78 -0.92 -2.50 32.94
CA LYS A 78 -0.44 -3.51 32.00
C LYS A 78 -1.38 -4.72 31.93
N LYS A 79 -1.50 -5.32 30.76
CA LYS A 79 -2.14 -6.60 30.49
C LYS A 79 -1.26 -7.41 29.54
N GLU A 80 -1.25 -8.72 29.65
CA GLU A 80 -0.61 -9.58 28.65
C GLU A 80 -1.31 -9.42 27.29
N THR A 81 -0.52 -9.35 26.21
CA THR A 81 -1.05 -9.39 24.85
C THR A 81 -0.88 -10.79 24.27
N CYS A 82 -1.86 -11.21 23.47
CA CYS A 82 -1.76 -12.40 22.63
C CYS A 82 -0.93 -12.16 21.35
N CYS A 83 -0.50 -10.91 21.12
CA CYS A 83 0.38 -10.52 20.03
C CYS A 83 1.83 -10.96 20.28
N VAL A 84 2.17 -12.18 19.85
CA VAL A 84 3.51 -12.74 19.95
C VAL A 84 4.00 -13.20 18.56
N PRO A 85 5.31 -13.26 18.31
CA PRO A 85 5.86 -13.69 17.03
C PRO A 85 5.27 -15.02 16.56
N GLY A 86 4.84 -15.08 15.31
CA GLY A 86 4.27 -16.27 14.68
C GLY A 86 2.82 -16.60 15.05
N ARG A 87 2.12 -15.75 15.84
CA ARG A 87 0.67 -15.91 16.07
C ARG A 87 -0.18 -15.16 15.04
N ILE A 88 -1.24 -15.85 14.63
CA ILE A 88 -2.28 -15.41 13.70
C ILE A 88 -3.60 -15.21 14.46
N GLY A 89 -4.44 -14.25 14.06
CA GLY A 89 -5.82 -14.08 14.54
C GLY A 89 -5.95 -13.49 15.95
N CYS A 90 -4.92 -12.80 16.46
CA CYS A 90 -4.89 -12.24 17.83
C CYS A 90 -5.32 -10.76 17.91
N GLY A 91 -5.90 -10.22 16.83
CA GLY A 91 -6.15 -8.79 16.65
C GLY A 91 -4.92 -8.11 16.05
N GLU A 92 -5.13 -7.16 15.15
CA GLU A 92 -4.05 -6.55 14.37
C GLU A 92 -3.62 -5.21 14.95
N ILE A 93 -2.33 -4.92 14.87
CA ILE A 93 -1.79 -3.60 15.20
C ILE A 93 -1.88 -2.73 13.96
N GLU A 94 -2.72 -1.70 14.04
CA GLU A 94 -3.04 -0.83 12.92
C GLU A 94 -2.06 0.34 12.77
N ASN A 95 -1.37 0.75 13.82
CA ASN A 95 -0.52 1.94 13.77
C ASN A 95 0.86 1.69 14.40
N LYS A 96 1.87 2.26 13.76
CA LYS A 96 3.26 2.27 14.25
C LYS A 96 3.87 3.64 14.01
N ILE A 97 4.42 4.27 15.03
CA ILE A 97 5.25 5.47 14.89
C ILE A 97 6.68 5.08 15.15
N VAL A 98 7.57 5.32 14.20
CA VAL A 98 9.02 5.24 14.36
C VAL A 98 9.56 6.65 14.47
N TYR A 99 10.30 6.94 15.54
CA TYR A 99 10.90 8.25 15.75
C TYR A 99 12.41 8.13 15.97
N GLN A 100 13.13 9.16 15.52
CA GLN A 100 14.57 9.23 15.60
C GLN A 100 15.01 10.63 16.02
N ILE A 101 16.01 10.71 16.89
CA ILE A 101 16.70 11.96 17.25
C ILE A 101 18.17 11.67 17.52
N ASN A 102 19.09 12.36 16.84
CA ASN A 102 20.54 12.25 17.04
C ASN A 102 21.08 10.80 17.07
N GLY A 103 20.51 9.92 16.23
CA GLY A 103 20.91 8.52 16.14
C GLY A 103 20.19 7.57 17.11
N PHE A 104 19.48 8.08 18.12
CA PHE A 104 18.52 7.28 18.88
C PHE A 104 17.30 7.01 18.02
N LYS A 105 16.86 5.74 17.92
CA LYS A 105 15.69 5.32 17.14
C LYS A 105 14.83 4.37 17.97
N ASP A 106 13.53 4.63 18.01
CA ASP A 106 12.58 3.80 18.75
C ASP A 106 11.19 3.84 18.08
N SER A 107 10.26 3.02 18.56
CA SER A 107 8.90 2.92 18.01
C SER A 107 7.80 2.80 19.07
N ILE A 108 6.60 3.24 18.71
CA ILE A 108 5.35 3.06 19.45
C ILE A 108 4.37 2.33 18.53
N TYR A 109 3.82 1.22 19.02
CA TYR A 109 2.78 0.43 18.34
C TYR A 109 1.46 0.67 19.05
N PHE A 110 0.39 0.98 18.33
CA PHE A 110 -0.88 1.31 18.97
C PHE A 110 -2.11 1.12 18.09
N ASN A 111 -3.25 0.95 18.76
CA ASN A 111 -4.59 0.97 18.17
C ASN A 111 -5.43 2.03 18.89
N VAL A 112 -6.32 2.70 18.15
CA VAL A 112 -7.29 3.64 18.70
C VAL A 112 -8.69 3.11 18.39
N TYR A 113 -9.53 3.02 19.40
CA TYR A 113 -10.89 2.47 19.29
C TYR A 113 -11.94 3.58 19.17
N GLU A 114 -13.16 3.21 18.80
CA GLU A 114 -14.28 4.14 18.58
C GLU A 114 -14.64 4.96 19.84
N ASP A 115 -14.37 4.41 21.03
CA ASP A 115 -14.56 5.10 22.31
C ASP A 115 -13.44 6.09 22.65
N ASN A 116 -12.51 6.33 21.72
CA ASN A 116 -11.29 7.13 21.88
C ASN A 116 -10.32 6.59 22.94
N SER A 117 -10.48 5.35 23.40
CA SER A 117 -9.42 4.67 24.13
C SER A 117 -8.34 4.21 23.15
N ALA A 118 -7.11 4.07 23.64
CA ALA A 118 -6.04 3.48 22.84
C ALA A 118 -5.32 2.37 23.60
N GLU A 119 -4.83 1.40 22.84
CA GLU A 119 -3.94 0.35 23.33
C GLU A 119 -2.53 0.59 22.81
N ILE A 120 -1.54 0.58 23.70
CA ILE A 120 -0.12 0.75 23.39
C ILE A 120 0.58 -0.59 23.59
N PHE A 121 1.17 -1.12 22.52
CA PHE A 121 1.79 -2.45 22.51
C PHE A 121 3.30 -2.33 22.78
N ASN A 122 3.78 -3.04 23.79
CA ASN A 122 5.19 -3.33 23.99
C ASN A 122 5.47 -4.75 23.52
N LEU A 123 5.79 -4.89 22.24
CA LEU A 123 6.03 -6.17 21.58
C LEU A 123 7.30 -6.88 22.04
N LYS A 124 8.25 -6.18 22.66
CA LYS A 124 9.46 -6.82 23.22
C LYS A 124 9.14 -7.63 24.48
N GLU A 125 8.17 -7.17 25.26
CA GLU A 125 7.80 -7.76 26.55
C GLU A 125 6.41 -8.43 26.50
N TYR A 126 5.74 -8.40 25.35
CA TYR A 126 4.40 -8.96 25.13
C TYR A 126 3.35 -8.42 26.11
N PHE A 127 3.39 -7.10 26.36
CA PHE A 127 2.39 -6.39 27.14
C PHE A 127 1.65 -5.34 26.32
N VAL A 128 0.42 -5.06 26.72
CA VAL A 128 -0.37 -3.93 26.26
C VAL A 128 -0.70 -3.01 27.44
N PHE A 129 -0.66 -1.71 27.18
CA PHE A 129 -1.04 -0.66 28.13
C PHE A 129 -2.26 0.09 27.60
N THR A 130 -3.24 0.36 28.45
CA THR A 130 -4.44 1.10 28.05
C THR A 130 -4.28 2.60 28.32
N ASP A 131 -4.37 3.41 27.27
CA ASP A 131 -4.47 4.86 27.33
C ASP A 131 -5.95 5.29 27.44
N LYS A 132 -6.41 5.48 28.68
CA LYS A 132 -7.79 5.94 28.92
C LYS A 132 -7.98 7.44 28.72
N GLU A 133 -6.90 8.21 28.72
CA GLU A 133 -6.95 9.68 28.61
C GLU A 133 -6.67 10.18 27.20
N ASN A 134 -6.46 9.24 26.27
CA ASN A 134 -6.21 9.46 24.87
C ASN A 134 -5.00 10.38 24.62
N GLN A 135 -3.95 10.22 25.42
CA GLN A 135 -2.72 11.00 25.35
C GLN A 135 -1.98 10.75 24.03
N ILE A 136 -2.04 9.54 23.46
CA ILE A 136 -1.42 9.23 22.16
C ILE A 136 -2.08 10.03 21.04
N LEU A 137 -3.42 10.08 21.00
CA LEU A 137 -4.13 10.85 19.99
C LEU A 137 -3.89 12.35 20.16
N LYS A 138 -3.88 12.85 21.41
CA LYS A 138 -3.50 14.26 21.68
C LYS A 138 -2.09 14.58 21.19
N THR A 139 -1.16 13.65 21.33
CA THR A 139 0.21 13.79 20.83
C THR A 139 0.22 13.86 19.30
N ILE A 140 -0.43 12.91 18.63
CA ILE A 140 -0.52 12.82 17.16
C ILE A 140 -1.22 14.04 16.56
N THR A 141 -2.37 14.41 17.11
CA THR A 141 -3.19 15.54 16.62
C THR A 141 -2.52 16.90 16.82
N SER A 142 -1.48 16.99 17.67
CA SER A 142 -0.68 18.20 17.81
C SER A 142 0.27 18.47 16.63
N GLN A 143 0.48 17.48 15.74
CA GLN A 143 1.31 17.62 14.55
C GLN A 143 0.46 17.65 13.27
N LYS A 144 0.38 18.83 12.64
CA LYS A 144 -0.49 19.07 11.48
C LYS A 144 -0.22 18.13 10.30
N ASP A 145 1.05 17.80 10.03
CA ASP A 145 1.40 16.91 8.91
C ASP A 145 1.00 15.43 9.15
N ILE A 146 0.74 15.05 10.41
CA ILE A 146 0.32 13.70 10.78
C ILE A 146 -1.19 13.62 10.94
N ILE A 147 -1.84 14.67 11.46
CA ILE A 147 -3.29 14.62 11.71
C ILE A 147 -4.09 14.37 10.42
N ASP A 148 -3.69 15.00 9.30
CA ASP A 148 -4.32 14.79 8.00
C ASP A 148 -4.12 13.35 7.50
N PHE A 149 -2.92 12.80 7.72
CA PHE A 149 -2.62 11.40 7.39
C PHE A 149 -3.39 10.41 8.27
N TYR A 150 -3.52 10.71 9.56
CA TYR A 150 -4.19 9.90 10.56
C TYR A 150 -5.70 9.82 10.32
N ASN A 151 -6.33 10.98 10.13
CA ASN A 151 -7.77 11.12 9.91
C ASN A 151 -8.22 10.61 8.54
N PHE A 152 -7.30 10.41 7.61
CA PHE A 152 -7.65 9.89 6.30
C PHE A 152 -8.23 8.47 6.44
N PRO A 153 -9.41 8.19 5.85
CA PRO A 153 -10.13 6.94 6.04
C PRO A 153 -9.58 5.87 5.07
N HIS A 154 -8.30 5.53 5.25
CA HIS A 154 -7.52 4.55 4.49
C HIS A 154 -8.30 3.26 4.20
N ARG A 155 -8.86 2.62 5.24
CA ARG A 155 -9.69 1.41 5.11
C ARG A 155 -10.97 1.64 4.30
N LYS A 156 -11.58 2.83 4.37
CA LYS A 156 -12.79 3.16 3.61
C LYS A 156 -12.49 3.29 2.11
N VAL A 157 -11.36 3.90 1.76
CA VAL A 157 -10.92 4.01 0.36
C VAL A 157 -10.77 2.60 -0.24
N TYR A 158 -10.12 1.68 0.49
CA TYR A 158 -9.97 0.30 0.04
C TYR A 158 -11.27 -0.51 0.08
N SER A 159 -12.07 -0.39 1.15
CA SER A 159 -13.34 -1.10 1.27
C SER A 159 -14.36 -0.63 0.24
N ASP A 160 -14.37 0.65 -0.12
CA ASP A 160 -15.21 1.18 -1.19
C ASP A 160 -14.71 0.64 -2.55
N CYS A 161 -13.39 0.44 -2.72
CA CYS A 161 -12.81 -0.28 -3.85
C CYS A 161 -13.13 -1.78 -3.84
N SER A 162 -13.41 -2.44 -2.71
CA SER A 162 -13.67 -3.90 -2.67
C SER A 162 -15.15 -4.28 -2.56
N ASN A 163 -15.98 -3.47 -1.90
CA ASN A 163 -17.33 -3.85 -1.45
C ASN A 163 -18.49 -2.97 -1.94
N THR A 164 -18.28 -2.01 -2.86
CA THR A 164 -19.40 -1.20 -3.37
C THR A 164 -19.28 -0.82 -4.84
N LYS A 165 -20.35 -1.11 -5.60
CA LYS A 165 -20.98 -0.44 -6.78
C LYS A 165 -20.26 0.65 -7.62
N ASN A 166 -18.94 0.79 -7.58
CA ASN A 166 -18.22 1.81 -8.30
C ASN A 166 -17.68 1.22 -9.60
N ASP A 167 -18.11 1.84 -10.70
CA ASP A 167 -17.73 1.61 -12.09
C ASP A 167 -17.33 0.17 -12.43
N SER A 168 -18.31 -0.57 -12.94
CA SER A 168 -18.13 -1.99 -13.19
C SER A 168 -17.77 -2.27 -14.64
N ILE A 169 -16.74 -3.08 -14.84
CA ILE A 169 -16.36 -3.55 -16.17
C ILE A 169 -17.02 -4.91 -16.41
N ASN A 170 -17.55 -5.12 -17.61
CA ASN A 170 -17.98 -6.43 -18.04
C ASN A 170 -16.75 -7.21 -18.52
N ASN A 171 -16.58 -8.47 -18.09
CA ASN A 171 -15.45 -9.31 -18.49
C ASN A 171 -15.35 -9.48 -20.03
N PHE A 172 -16.45 -9.29 -20.77
CA PHE A 172 -16.45 -9.33 -22.24
C PHE A 172 -15.86 -8.08 -22.91
N ASP A 173 -15.58 -7.02 -22.16
CA ASP A 173 -15.02 -5.77 -22.69
C ASP A 173 -13.49 -5.75 -22.72
N VAL A 174 -12.83 -6.81 -22.23
CA VAL A 174 -11.38 -6.98 -22.27
C VAL A 174 -10.96 -7.56 -23.62
N LYS A 175 -10.13 -6.83 -24.36
CA LYS A 175 -9.69 -7.20 -25.71
C LYS A 175 -8.18 -7.20 -25.84
N ILE A 176 -7.64 -8.23 -26.50
CA ILE A 176 -6.25 -8.29 -26.97
C ILE A 176 -6.27 -8.47 -28.49
N LEU A 177 -5.51 -7.66 -29.24
CA LEU A 177 -5.56 -7.53 -30.69
C LEU A 177 -7.01 -7.42 -31.22
N GLY A 178 -7.83 -6.61 -30.53
CA GLY A 178 -9.25 -6.43 -30.86
C GLY A 178 -10.16 -7.65 -30.58
N ASN A 179 -9.61 -8.75 -30.07
CA ASN A 179 -10.32 -9.98 -29.79
C ASN A 179 -10.68 -10.11 -28.30
N ILE A 180 -11.94 -10.43 -28.01
CA ILE A 180 -12.39 -10.78 -26.66
C ILE A 180 -11.70 -12.06 -26.22
N ILE A 181 -11.20 -12.09 -24.98
CA ILE A 181 -10.46 -13.25 -24.42
C ILE A 181 -11.36 -14.15 -23.58
N GLN A 182 -12.30 -13.57 -22.84
CA GLN A 182 -13.15 -14.29 -21.90
C GLN A 182 -13.87 -15.46 -22.59
N ASN A 183 -13.81 -16.63 -21.94
CA ASN A 183 -14.47 -17.87 -22.37
C ASN A 183 -13.97 -18.47 -23.69
N LYS A 184 -12.87 -17.98 -24.26
CA LYS A 184 -12.21 -18.65 -25.38
C LYS A 184 -11.39 -19.84 -24.89
N THR A 185 -11.30 -20.88 -25.72
CA THR A 185 -10.41 -22.01 -25.45
C THR A 185 -8.97 -21.69 -25.85
N PHE A 186 -8.02 -22.49 -25.38
CA PHE A 186 -6.62 -22.37 -25.79
C PHE A 186 -6.46 -22.45 -27.32
N ASP A 187 -7.14 -23.41 -27.96
CA ASP A 187 -7.10 -23.59 -29.41
C ASP A 187 -7.68 -22.41 -30.18
N GLU A 188 -8.63 -21.68 -29.59
CA GLU A 188 -9.19 -20.46 -30.18
C GLU A 188 -8.24 -19.28 -30.04
N LEU A 189 -7.57 -19.17 -28.90
CA LEU A 189 -6.59 -18.10 -28.66
C LEU A 189 -5.31 -18.31 -29.46
N SER A 190 -4.78 -19.54 -29.54
CA SER A 190 -3.55 -19.85 -30.29
C SER A 190 -3.67 -19.59 -31.80
N LYS A 191 -4.88 -19.51 -32.35
CA LYS A 191 -5.13 -19.11 -33.75
C LYS A 191 -5.12 -17.60 -33.96
N VAL A 192 -5.44 -16.83 -32.92
CA VAL A 192 -5.44 -15.36 -32.93
C VAL A 192 -4.04 -14.82 -32.64
N PHE A 193 -3.31 -15.54 -31.79
CA PHE A 193 -2.06 -15.11 -31.20
C PHE A 193 -0.94 -16.05 -31.62
N ASN A 194 -0.09 -15.58 -32.53
CA ASN A 194 1.09 -16.34 -32.94
C ASN A 194 2.15 -16.26 -31.83
N GLY A 195 2.59 -17.40 -31.30
CA GLY A 195 3.81 -17.48 -30.49
C GLY A 195 3.63 -17.46 -28.97
N PHE A 196 2.51 -17.94 -28.44
CA PHE A 196 2.42 -18.18 -27.00
C PHE A 196 3.53 -19.12 -26.52
N GLU A 197 4.28 -18.67 -25.52
CA GLU A 197 5.13 -19.55 -24.73
C GLU A 197 4.31 -20.05 -23.55
N PHE A 198 4.22 -21.38 -23.41
CA PHE A 198 3.42 -22.00 -22.38
C PHE A 198 4.25 -22.21 -21.12
N ILE A 199 3.86 -21.58 -20.02
CA ILE A 199 4.44 -21.81 -18.71
C ILE A 199 3.39 -22.51 -17.85
N THR A 200 3.56 -23.82 -17.65
CA THR A 200 2.75 -24.57 -16.68
C THR A 200 3.22 -24.19 -15.28
N ILE A 201 2.42 -23.43 -14.52
CA ILE A 201 2.68 -23.22 -13.10
C ILE A 201 1.81 -24.20 -12.31
N VAL A 202 2.42 -25.31 -11.88
CA VAL A 202 1.80 -26.21 -10.90
C VAL A 202 2.12 -25.66 -9.51
N LYS A 203 1.17 -24.98 -8.87
CA LYS A 203 1.29 -24.63 -7.45
C LYS A 203 1.11 -25.89 -6.60
N ASP A 204 2.10 -26.18 -5.76
CA ASP A 204 2.27 -27.49 -5.13
C ASP A 204 1.43 -27.71 -3.84
N LYS A 205 0.97 -28.96 -3.73
CA LYS A 205 0.71 -29.85 -2.57
C LYS A 205 -0.30 -29.63 -1.43
N TYR A 206 -0.80 -28.44 -1.09
CA TYR A 206 -1.64 -28.33 0.13
C TYR A 206 -3.04 -27.74 -0.01
N ASN A 207 -3.46 -27.29 -1.19
CA ASN A 207 -4.85 -26.90 -1.41
C ASN A 207 -5.33 -27.43 -2.77
N PHE A 208 -6.56 -27.95 -2.80
CA PHE A 208 -7.27 -28.35 -4.00
C PHE A 208 -7.41 -27.16 -4.96
N PHE A 209 -6.43 -26.93 -5.84
CA PHE A 209 -6.57 -25.95 -6.91
C PHE A 209 -6.04 -26.48 -8.23
N LYS A 210 -6.83 -26.16 -9.25
CA LYS A 210 -6.79 -26.60 -10.65
C LYS A 210 -5.44 -26.24 -11.29
N PRO A 211 -5.00 -26.96 -12.35
CA PRO A 211 -3.87 -26.52 -13.16
C PRO A 211 -4.16 -25.11 -13.70
N GLU A 212 -3.31 -24.14 -13.35
CA GLU A 212 -3.30 -22.83 -14.00
C GLU A 212 -2.33 -22.93 -15.18
N TYR A 213 -2.90 -22.89 -16.39
CA TYR A 213 -2.10 -22.75 -17.60
C TYR A 213 -1.84 -21.27 -17.81
N LYS A 214 -0.57 -20.84 -17.85
CA LYS A 214 -0.20 -19.48 -18.21
C LYS A 214 0.36 -19.48 -19.62
N ALA A 215 -0.22 -18.67 -20.49
CA ALA A 215 0.34 -18.38 -21.80
C ALA A 215 0.98 -16.99 -21.71
N GLU A 216 2.28 -16.91 -21.94
CA GLU A 216 3.07 -15.68 -21.92
C GLU A 216 3.47 -15.29 -23.35
N PHE A 217 3.55 -13.98 -23.59
CA PHE A 217 3.96 -13.27 -24.82
C PHE A 217 2.93 -12.99 -25.91
N LEU A 218 2.80 -11.70 -26.24
CA LEU A 218 2.54 -11.17 -27.59
C LEU A 218 3.37 -9.89 -27.78
N GLY A 219 4.34 -9.90 -28.70
CA GLY A 219 5.10 -8.70 -29.04
C GLY A 219 5.81 -8.05 -27.84
N ASP A 220 5.57 -6.75 -27.64
CA ASP A 220 6.19 -5.91 -26.61
C ASP A 220 5.49 -5.98 -25.24
N TYR A 221 4.48 -6.85 -25.08
CA TYR A 221 3.74 -7.03 -23.83
C TYR A 221 3.77 -8.48 -23.34
N PHE A 222 3.82 -8.62 -22.03
CA PHE A 222 3.55 -9.86 -21.31
C PHE A 222 2.07 -9.91 -20.96
N TYR A 223 1.39 -10.95 -21.42
CA TYR A 223 0.04 -11.29 -21.00
C TYR A 223 0.13 -12.55 -20.16
N THR A 224 -0.60 -12.60 -19.06
CA THR A 224 -0.80 -13.84 -18.31
C THR A 224 -2.26 -14.23 -18.48
N ILE A 225 -2.56 -15.25 -19.29
CA ILE A 225 -3.91 -15.78 -19.45
C ILE A 225 -4.02 -17.07 -18.64
N GLY A 226 -4.97 -17.15 -17.72
CA GLY A 226 -5.31 -18.34 -16.95
C GLY A 226 -6.49 -19.07 -17.59
N PHE A 227 -6.54 -20.39 -17.43
CA PHE A 227 -7.62 -21.22 -17.95
C PHE A 227 -8.25 -22.02 -16.80
N ASP A 228 -9.58 -22.11 -16.79
CA ASP A 228 -10.30 -22.91 -15.80
C ASP A 228 -10.31 -24.41 -16.16
N SER A 229 -11.01 -25.22 -15.35
CA SER A 229 -11.14 -26.67 -15.58
C SER A 229 -11.85 -27.05 -16.88
N ASP A 230 -12.61 -26.12 -17.45
CA ASP A 230 -13.34 -26.29 -18.69
C ASP A 230 -12.55 -25.70 -19.87
N GLU A 231 -11.25 -25.42 -19.65
CA GLU A 231 -10.32 -24.79 -20.60
C GLU A 231 -10.77 -23.40 -21.07
N LYS A 232 -11.57 -22.70 -20.27
CA LYS A 232 -12.02 -21.35 -20.58
C LYS A 232 -11.04 -20.31 -20.06
N ALA A 233 -10.57 -19.47 -20.97
CA ALA A 233 -9.63 -18.41 -20.67
C ALA A 233 -10.24 -17.28 -19.83
N SER A 234 -9.40 -16.75 -18.94
CA SER A 234 -9.57 -15.51 -18.19
C SER A 234 -8.22 -14.81 -18.12
N LEU A 235 -8.15 -13.53 -18.48
CA LEU A 235 -6.89 -12.77 -18.48
C LEU A 235 -6.51 -12.36 -17.06
N LEU A 236 -5.38 -12.81 -16.54
CA LEU A 236 -4.93 -12.54 -15.17
C LEU A 236 -4.05 -11.28 -15.06
N GLU A 237 -3.26 -10.95 -16.07
CA GLU A 237 -2.26 -9.89 -15.95
C GLU A 237 -1.84 -9.38 -17.32
N VAL A 238 -1.55 -8.08 -17.44
CA VAL A 238 -0.89 -7.50 -18.61
C VAL A 238 0.20 -6.55 -18.16
N LYS A 239 1.44 -6.85 -18.54
CA LYS A 239 2.63 -6.05 -18.26
C LYS A 239 3.30 -5.59 -19.53
N GLU A 240 3.70 -4.33 -19.58
CA GLU A 240 4.61 -3.86 -20.61
C GLU A 240 5.98 -4.53 -20.43
N LYS A 241 6.55 -5.10 -21.50
CA LYS A 241 7.92 -5.57 -21.47
C LYS A 241 8.83 -4.37 -21.71
N TYR A 242 9.62 -4.01 -20.71
CA TYR A 242 10.72 -3.06 -20.91
C TYR A 242 11.82 -3.70 -21.76
N VAL A 243 11.74 -3.55 -23.09
CA VAL A 243 12.81 -3.96 -24.02
C VAL A 243 13.69 -2.76 -24.36
N GLY A 244 14.49 -2.29 -23.39
CA GLY A 244 15.73 -1.54 -23.63
C GLY A 244 15.69 -0.16 -24.33
N ASN A 245 16.35 0.81 -23.70
CA ASN A 245 16.54 2.22 -24.06
C ASN A 245 15.25 3.07 -24.09
N GLU A 246 15.26 4.10 -23.23
CA GLU A 246 14.15 4.96 -22.80
C GLU A 246 13.42 5.76 -23.91
N GLU A 247 13.78 5.59 -25.19
CA GLU A 247 13.38 6.51 -26.26
C GLU A 247 12.29 6.01 -27.23
N GLU A 248 11.84 4.76 -27.15
CA GLU A 248 10.69 4.29 -27.94
C GLU A 248 9.67 3.55 -27.06
N GLN A 249 8.86 4.30 -26.31
CA GLN A 249 7.58 3.77 -25.80
C GLN A 249 6.65 3.57 -27.00
N ILE A 250 6.55 2.34 -27.49
CA ILE A 250 5.57 1.97 -28.51
C ILE A 250 4.23 1.81 -27.78
N TYR A 251 3.43 2.88 -27.77
CA TYR A 251 2.04 2.80 -27.35
C TYR A 251 1.25 1.95 -28.35
N SER A 252 0.95 0.70 -28.01
CA SER A 252 0.22 -0.19 -28.90
C SER A 252 -1.27 -0.24 -28.57
N ASP A 253 -2.08 -0.14 -29.63
CA ASP A 253 -3.55 -0.28 -29.60
C ASP A 253 -4.02 -1.72 -29.32
N GLU A 254 -3.09 -2.62 -29.03
CA GLU A 254 -3.32 -4.07 -29.02
C GLU A 254 -4.07 -4.52 -27.78
N PHE A 255 -3.87 -3.87 -26.63
CA PHE A 255 -4.64 -4.18 -25.42
C PHE A 255 -5.53 -3.03 -25.01
N SER A 256 -6.81 -3.33 -24.73
CA SER A 256 -7.68 -2.36 -24.09
C SER A 256 -8.73 -2.97 -23.18
N ILE A 257 -9.07 -2.23 -22.13
CA ILE A 257 -10.21 -2.51 -21.26
C ILE A 257 -11.26 -1.43 -21.48
N GLN A 258 -12.38 -1.80 -22.09
CA GLN A 258 -13.40 -0.86 -22.57
C GLN A 258 -12.84 0.30 -23.42
N GLY A 259 -11.66 0.16 -24.01
CA GLY A 259 -11.00 1.22 -24.79
C GLY A 259 -9.97 2.06 -24.03
N ILE A 260 -9.67 1.77 -22.75
CA ILE A 260 -8.47 2.27 -22.06
C ILE A 260 -7.29 1.36 -22.40
N LYS A 261 -6.16 1.93 -22.79
CA LYS A 261 -4.94 1.25 -23.23
C LYS A 261 -3.77 1.54 -22.31
N ILE A 262 -2.73 0.71 -22.38
CA ILE A 262 -1.43 1.07 -21.80
C ILE A 262 -0.90 2.27 -22.59
N GLY A 263 -0.32 3.25 -21.89
CA GLY A 263 0.11 4.51 -22.50
C GLY A 263 -0.94 5.61 -22.55
N ASP A 264 -2.22 5.28 -22.32
CA ASP A 264 -3.25 6.30 -22.19
C ASP A 264 -2.94 7.22 -21.02
N ASN A 265 -3.34 8.48 -21.18
CA ASN A 265 -3.28 9.46 -20.10
C ASN A 265 -4.23 9.06 -18.97
N GLU A 266 -3.81 9.29 -17.73
CA GLU A 266 -4.61 9.17 -16.51
C GLU A 266 -6.01 9.80 -16.65
N SER A 267 -6.16 10.89 -17.40
CA SER A 267 -7.45 11.55 -17.64
C SER A 267 -8.50 10.64 -18.28
N ILE A 268 -8.09 9.71 -19.15
CA ILE A 268 -9.01 8.78 -19.81
C ILE A 268 -9.60 7.80 -18.79
N LEU A 269 -8.78 7.34 -17.83
CA LEU A 269 -9.22 6.50 -16.71
C LEU A 269 -10.22 7.26 -15.83
N ILE A 270 -9.94 8.53 -15.51
CA ILE A 270 -10.81 9.38 -14.69
C ILE A 270 -12.17 9.59 -15.36
N GLU A 271 -12.18 9.92 -16.65
CA GLU A 271 -13.42 10.15 -17.40
C GLU A 271 -14.29 8.90 -17.41
N LYS A 272 -13.67 7.74 -17.57
CA LYS A 272 -14.38 6.47 -17.71
C LYS A 272 -14.83 5.87 -16.39
N TYR A 273 -14.02 6.02 -15.34
CA TYR A 273 -14.25 5.46 -14.01
C TYR A 273 -14.18 6.53 -12.91
N PRO A 274 -15.10 7.51 -12.90
CA PRO A 274 -15.06 8.65 -11.99
C PRO A 274 -15.25 8.27 -10.51
N ASN A 275 -15.94 7.16 -10.22
CA ASN A 275 -16.13 6.70 -8.84
C ASN A 275 -14.90 5.95 -8.34
N SER A 276 -14.30 5.10 -9.19
CA SER A 276 -13.05 4.39 -8.85
C SER A 276 -11.85 5.33 -8.75
N THR A 277 -11.87 6.45 -9.47
CA THR A 277 -10.82 7.49 -9.43
C THR A 277 -11.11 8.63 -8.45
N LYS A 278 -12.19 8.55 -7.66
CA LYS A 278 -12.59 9.63 -6.74
C LYS A 278 -11.48 10.03 -5.74
N TYR A 279 -10.63 9.09 -5.34
CA TYR A 279 -9.55 9.28 -4.36
C TYR A 279 -8.15 9.25 -5.02
N LEU A 280 -8.07 9.58 -6.31
CA LEU A 280 -6.86 9.45 -7.12
C LEU A 280 -5.67 10.24 -6.58
N TYR A 281 -5.89 11.50 -6.19
CA TYR A 281 -4.83 12.35 -5.65
C TYR A 281 -4.26 11.78 -4.34
N GLU A 282 -5.09 11.11 -3.55
CA GLU A 282 -4.68 10.46 -2.31
C GLU A 282 -3.97 9.14 -2.57
N ASN A 283 -4.42 8.35 -3.55
CA ASN A 283 -3.69 7.18 -4.06
C ASN A 283 -2.28 7.57 -4.50
N LYS A 284 -2.19 8.61 -5.35
CA LYS A 284 -0.92 9.20 -5.81
C LYS A 284 -0.05 9.74 -4.68
N LYS A 285 -0.61 10.10 -3.52
CA LYS A 285 0.16 10.69 -2.41
C LYS A 285 0.65 9.65 -1.41
N TYR A 286 -0.15 8.62 -1.14
CA TYR A 286 0.07 7.71 -0.01
C TYR A 286 0.35 6.27 -0.43
N PHE A 287 0.08 5.89 -1.68
CA PHE A 287 0.20 4.54 -2.22
C PHE A 287 1.17 4.50 -3.41
N ILE A 288 2.28 5.22 -3.26
CA ILE A 288 3.35 5.24 -4.25
C ILE A 288 4.25 4.03 -4.03
N ASN A 289 4.45 3.25 -5.09
CA ASN A 289 5.40 2.14 -5.15
C ASN A 289 6.85 2.65 -5.19
N ASP A 290 7.83 1.77 -4.98
CA ASP A 290 9.25 2.14 -4.94
C ASP A 290 9.75 2.79 -6.25
N ASP A 291 9.14 2.45 -7.38
CA ASP A 291 9.41 3.00 -8.72
C ASP A 291 8.68 4.33 -9.00
N LYS A 292 8.02 4.91 -7.99
CA LYS A 292 7.19 6.12 -8.07
C LYS A 292 5.89 5.97 -8.87
N SER A 293 5.51 4.76 -9.24
CA SER A 293 4.17 4.49 -9.75
C SER A 293 3.14 4.41 -8.61
N TYR A 294 1.86 4.41 -8.92
CA TYR A 294 0.80 4.17 -7.94
C TYR A 294 -0.38 3.42 -8.58
N SER A 295 -1.14 2.71 -7.77
CA SER A 295 -2.22 1.84 -8.25
C SER A 295 -3.61 2.46 -8.10
N VAL A 296 -4.47 2.23 -9.08
CA VAL A 296 -5.91 2.52 -9.05
C VAL A 296 -6.69 1.23 -9.27
N PHE A 297 -7.67 0.96 -8.40
CA PHE A 297 -8.45 -0.28 -8.47
C PHE A 297 -9.86 -0.04 -9.02
N VAL A 298 -10.30 -0.89 -9.95
CA VAL A 298 -11.65 -0.88 -10.56
C VAL A 298 -12.27 -2.27 -10.42
N ASN A 299 -13.58 -2.38 -10.14
CA ASN A 299 -14.23 -3.67 -9.93
C ASN A 299 -14.85 -4.26 -11.20
N PHE A 300 -14.96 -5.58 -11.28
CA PHE A 300 -15.83 -6.22 -12.27
C PHE A 300 -17.25 -6.38 -11.73
N ASN A 301 -18.27 -6.12 -12.58
CA ASN A 301 -19.59 -6.68 -12.34
C ASN A 301 -19.62 -8.05 -13.00
N SER A 302 -19.57 -9.12 -12.21
CA SER A 302 -20.02 -10.40 -12.72
C SER A 302 -21.54 -10.49 -12.54
N THR A 303 -22.30 -10.26 -13.60
CA THR A 303 -23.73 -10.63 -13.65
C THR A 303 -23.94 -12.15 -13.65
N ILE A 304 -22.86 -12.94 -13.52
CA ILE A 304 -22.92 -14.39 -13.45
C ILE A 304 -23.38 -14.75 -12.05
N THR A 305 -24.58 -15.33 -11.98
CA THR A 305 -25.17 -16.07 -10.86
C THR A 305 -24.30 -17.27 -10.47
N SER A 306 -23.10 -17.01 -9.99
CA SER A 306 -22.25 -17.98 -9.32
C SER A 306 -22.76 -18.08 -7.89
N ASN A 307 -22.98 -19.31 -7.40
CA ASN A 307 -23.40 -19.61 -6.02
C ASN A 307 -22.31 -19.28 -4.97
N ASN A 308 -21.31 -18.49 -5.34
CA ASN A 308 -20.27 -18.02 -4.45
C ASN A 308 -20.26 -16.47 -4.50
N PRO A 309 -20.93 -15.80 -3.54
CA PRO A 309 -21.06 -14.34 -3.51
C PRO A 309 -19.76 -13.58 -3.17
N ASP A 310 -18.67 -14.29 -2.87
CA ASP A 310 -17.48 -13.68 -2.24
C ASP A 310 -16.25 -13.55 -3.16
N SER A 311 -16.29 -13.93 -4.43
CA SER A 311 -15.16 -13.67 -5.35
C SER A 311 -15.23 -12.24 -5.88
N ILE A 312 -14.70 -11.29 -5.12
CA ILE A 312 -14.44 -9.93 -5.61
C ILE A 312 -13.34 -10.01 -6.66
N ARG A 313 -13.69 -9.69 -7.92
CA ARG A 313 -12.74 -9.57 -9.02
C ARG A 313 -12.39 -8.09 -9.19
N LYS A 314 -11.10 -7.76 -9.28
CA LYS A 314 -10.60 -6.39 -9.37
C LYS A 314 -9.62 -6.20 -10.54
N ILE A 315 -9.57 -5.00 -11.09
CA ILE A 315 -8.57 -4.52 -12.05
C ILE A 315 -7.70 -3.51 -11.35
N GLU A 316 -6.40 -3.59 -11.55
CA GLU A 316 -5.41 -2.66 -11.05
C GLU A 316 -4.77 -1.93 -12.24
N PHE A 317 -4.79 -0.60 -12.23
CA PHE A 317 -4.07 0.25 -13.16
C PHE A 317 -2.86 0.83 -12.44
N ILE A 318 -1.65 0.54 -12.90
CA ILE A 318 -0.43 1.14 -12.38
C ILE A 318 -0.12 2.37 -13.21
N ILE A 319 0.03 3.53 -12.56
CA ILE A 319 0.17 4.84 -13.21
C ILE A 319 1.50 5.46 -12.81
N GLU A 320 2.28 5.91 -13.79
CA GLU A 320 3.53 6.65 -13.59
C GLU A 320 3.50 7.94 -14.43
N ASN A 321 3.81 9.08 -13.82
CA ASN A 321 3.85 10.38 -14.52
C ASN A 321 2.58 10.68 -15.35
N GLU A 322 1.40 10.32 -14.82
CA GLU A 322 0.10 10.53 -15.47
C GLU A 322 -0.14 9.66 -16.72
N ILE A 323 0.66 8.60 -16.89
CA ILE A 323 0.54 7.60 -17.95
C ILE A 323 0.29 6.22 -17.34
N ILE A 324 -0.66 5.48 -17.90
CA ILE A 324 -0.92 4.09 -17.49
C ILE A 324 0.21 3.20 -17.97
N LYS A 325 0.87 2.51 -17.04
CA LYS A 325 2.00 1.59 -17.26
C LYS A 325 1.60 0.13 -17.29
N GLU A 326 0.67 -0.26 -16.43
CA GLU A 326 0.26 -1.65 -16.27
C GLU A 326 -1.25 -1.74 -16.06
N ILE A 327 -1.85 -2.83 -16.53
CA ILE A 327 -3.24 -3.16 -16.27
C ILE A 327 -3.33 -4.64 -15.87
N THR A 328 -3.66 -4.89 -14.61
CA THR A 328 -3.67 -6.23 -14.00
C THR A 328 -5.09 -6.64 -13.59
N ILE A 329 -5.46 -7.91 -13.81
CA ILE A 329 -6.82 -8.42 -13.59
C ILE A 329 -6.81 -9.55 -12.56
N ILE A 330 -7.33 -9.29 -11.38
CA ILE A 330 -7.28 -10.19 -10.24
C ILE A 330 -8.65 -10.86 -10.09
N PHE A 331 -8.66 -12.21 -10.07
CA PHE A 331 -9.86 -13.05 -10.04
C PHE A 331 -10.10 -13.77 -8.72
#